data_AF-A0A364MSU9-F1
#
_entry.id   AF-A0A364MSU9-F1
#
_cell.length_a   1.000
_cell.length_b   1.000
_cell.length_c   1.000
_cell.angle_alpha   90.00
_cell.angle_beta   90.00
_cell.angle_gamma   90.00
#
_symmetry.space_group_name_H-M   'P 1'
#
loop_
_entity.id
_entity.type
_entity.pdbx_description
1 polymer ?
#
loop_
_entity_poly.entity_id
_entity_poly.type
_entity_poly.pdbx_seq_one_letter_code
_entity_poly.pdbx_strand_id
1 'polypeptide(L)'
;MSALEDILGDTSAARPRLTFLVHDIAGQDRGLYHGPVLQRLSQVDELVFNAWDTNWGKPLDAFAPLLEALRRMVDLLVAAPGDPRITFVSSICAVGSWPLLHPEQPVIPEEVIWDCRSAMPHGYGESKCIAEQLLAKAHEATKLRINILRVSQIGGPQYAKHWLWPRQGWLYSIIALSKRIGAFPEHVQAIDWIPVDALAHAISNCLKPSPGLDGLQVFNMVHPQPAAWSLFHEILRANFGIPAQTMDLPSWLDRIKDGDLRIQKFLRAQGGGREMSLSFANVRALKALPPISQMSAELLEAWLQGWKLGPVARL
;
A
#
# COMPACT_ATOMS: atom_id res chain seq x y z
N MET A 1 -3.51 -2.99 -18.78
CA MET A 1 -2.14 -3.29 -19.18
C MET A 1 -1.35 -3.61 -17.93
N SER A 2 -1.07 -4.89 -17.71
CA SER A 2 -0.15 -5.35 -16.67
C SER A 2 1.24 -4.74 -16.94
N ALA A 3 1.98 -4.36 -15.89
CA ALA A 3 3.38 -3.90 -16.03
C ALA A 3 4.30 -4.97 -16.66
N LEU A 4 3.81 -6.21 -16.81
CA LEU A 4 4.50 -7.32 -17.47
C LEU A 4 4.19 -7.45 -18.96
N GLU A 5 3.18 -6.73 -19.50
CA GLU A 5 2.87 -6.75 -20.94
C GLU A 5 3.99 -6.17 -21.79
N ASP A 6 4.85 -5.31 -21.22
CA ASP A 6 6.05 -4.78 -21.89
C ASP A 6 7.28 -5.70 -21.75
N ILE A 7 7.17 -6.80 -20.99
CA ILE A 7 8.20 -7.84 -20.87
C ILE A 7 7.80 -9.01 -21.79
N LEU A 8 7.85 -8.76 -23.10
CA LEU A 8 7.65 -9.78 -24.12
C LEU A 8 9.00 -10.36 -24.55
N GLY A 9 9.11 -11.69 -24.55
CA GLY A 9 10.29 -12.42 -25.03
C GLY A 9 11.30 -12.81 -23.94
N ASP A 10 12.28 -13.62 -24.34
CA ASP A 10 13.38 -14.05 -23.48
C ASP A 10 14.35 -12.87 -23.24
N THR A 11 14.16 -12.18 -22.11
CA THR A 11 15.03 -11.06 -21.70
C THR A 11 16.28 -11.52 -20.93
N SER A 12 16.52 -12.83 -20.81
CA SER A 12 17.59 -13.42 -20.00
C SER A 12 18.98 -12.92 -20.39
N ALA A 13 19.24 -12.70 -21.69
CA ALA A 13 20.52 -12.18 -22.18
C ALA A 13 20.80 -10.73 -21.77
N ALA A 14 19.76 -9.89 -21.62
CA ALA A 14 19.90 -8.48 -21.25
C ALA A 14 19.86 -8.25 -19.72
N ARG A 15 19.34 -9.21 -18.95
CA ARG A 15 19.18 -9.11 -17.50
C ARG A 15 19.66 -10.40 -16.82
N PRO A 16 20.98 -10.66 -16.77
CA PRO A 16 21.53 -11.92 -16.27
C PRO A 16 21.24 -12.20 -14.78
N ARG A 17 20.79 -11.18 -14.04
CA ARG A 17 20.40 -11.27 -12.62
C ARG A 17 18.90 -11.53 -12.42
N LEU A 18 18.11 -11.62 -13.50
CA LEU A 18 16.66 -11.72 -13.44
C LEU A 18 16.22 -13.08 -14.00
N THR A 19 15.35 -13.77 -13.25
CA THR A 19 14.72 -15.00 -13.70
C THR A 19 13.22 -14.89 -13.43
N PHE A 20 12.41 -15.13 -14.46
CA PHE A 20 10.96 -15.14 -14.36
C PHE A 20 10.46 -16.57 -14.17
N LEU A 21 9.57 -16.75 -13.20
CA LEU A 21 8.91 -18.02 -12.92
C LEU A 21 7.41 -17.80 -13.06
N VAL A 22 6.76 -18.59 -13.91
CA VAL A 22 5.30 -18.52 -14.11
C VAL A 22 4.65 -19.41 -13.07
N HIS A 23 3.88 -18.82 -12.17
CA HIS A 23 3.21 -19.54 -11.11
C HIS A 23 2.00 -18.77 -10.55
N ASP A 24 0.92 -19.48 -10.21
CA ASP A 24 -0.21 -18.92 -9.46
C ASP A 24 -0.04 -19.22 -7.96
N ILE A 25 0.45 -18.23 -7.21
CA ILE A 25 0.73 -18.38 -5.77
C ILE A 25 -0.52 -18.70 -4.94
N ALA A 26 -1.70 -18.29 -5.41
CA ALA A 26 -2.99 -18.47 -4.74
C ALA A 26 -3.72 -19.74 -5.20
N GLY A 27 -3.24 -20.37 -6.28
CA GLY A 27 -3.79 -21.62 -6.79
C GLY A 27 -3.69 -22.75 -5.77
N GLN A 28 -4.64 -23.69 -5.85
CA GLN A 28 -4.64 -24.92 -5.06
C GLN A 28 -3.61 -25.95 -5.57
N ASP A 29 -2.98 -25.66 -6.72
CA ASP A 29 -2.06 -26.58 -7.36
C ASP A 29 -0.76 -26.70 -6.56
N ARG A 30 -0.30 -27.94 -6.34
CA ARG A 30 0.89 -28.26 -5.52
C ARG A 30 2.20 -27.88 -6.21
N GLY A 31 2.17 -27.14 -7.32
CA GLY A 31 3.36 -26.70 -8.07
C GLY A 31 4.35 -25.86 -7.26
N LEU A 32 3.94 -25.23 -6.15
CA LEU A 32 4.89 -24.63 -5.19
C LEU A 32 5.76 -25.66 -4.48
N TYR A 33 5.27 -26.89 -4.33
CA TYR A 33 5.95 -27.99 -3.65
C TYR A 33 6.66 -28.93 -4.63
N HIS A 34 6.54 -28.70 -5.93
CA HIS A 34 7.17 -29.54 -6.94
C HIS A 34 7.62 -28.70 -8.14
N GLY A 35 8.91 -28.77 -8.49
CA GLY A 35 9.45 -28.18 -9.72
C GLY A 35 10.34 -26.95 -9.51
N PRO A 36 10.59 -26.17 -10.59
CA PRO A 36 11.60 -25.11 -10.59
C PRO A 36 11.39 -24.01 -9.56
N VAL A 37 10.13 -23.72 -9.20
CA VAL A 37 9.79 -22.71 -8.19
C VAL A 37 10.26 -23.11 -6.81
N LEU A 38 9.96 -24.35 -6.38
CA LEU A 38 10.42 -24.87 -5.09
C LEU A 38 11.94 -24.83 -4.99
N GLN A 39 12.62 -25.33 -6.03
CA GLN A 39 14.09 -25.38 -6.06
C GLN A 39 14.69 -23.99 -5.86
N ARG A 40 14.11 -22.96 -6.50
CA ARG A 40 14.56 -21.57 -6.33
C ARG A 40 14.23 -21.03 -4.95
N LEU A 41 13.01 -21.28 -4.43
CA LEU A 41 12.60 -20.83 -3.10
C LEU A 41 13.47 -21.41 -1.99
N SER A 42 13.96 -22.66 -2.12
CA SER A 42 14.89 -23.25 -1.15
C SER A 42 16.29 -22.60 -1.11
N GLN A 43 16.58 -21.67 -2.03
CA GLN A 43 17.87 -21.02 -2.17
C GLN A 43 17.79 -19.50 -1.95
N VAL A 44 16.65 -18.96 -1.54
CA VAL A 44 16.50 -17.52 -1.32
C VAL A 44 16.96 -17.12 0.06
N ASP A 45 17.74 -16.05 0.15
CA ASP A 45 18.03 -15.39 1.42
C ASP A 45 16.87 -14.48 1.86
N GLU A 46 16.14 -13.94 0.89
CA GLU A 46 15.07 -12.96 1.06
C GLU A 46 13.88 -13.25 0.15
N LEU A 47 12.68 -13.29 0.72
CA LEU A 47 11.43 -13.32 -0.01
C LEU A 47 10.67 -12.01 0.22
N VAL A 48 10.46 -11.21 -0.83
CA VAL A 48 9.56 -10.05 -0.78
C VAL A 48 8.16 -10.48 -1.20
N PHE A 49 7.25 -10.62 -0.23
CA PHE A 49 5.85 -10.94 -0.47
C PHE A 49 5.04 -9.66 -0.65
N ASN A 50 4.95 -9.18 -1.90
CA ASN A 50 4.21 -7.97 -2.28
C ASN A 50 2.86 -8.26 -2.95
N ALA A 51 2.67 -9.47 -3.50
CA ALA A 51 1.47 -9.82 -4.25
C ALA A 51 0.24 -9.87 -3.33
N TRP A 52 -0.68 -8.92 -3.49
CA TRP A 52 -1.95 -8.88 -2.76
C TRP A 52 -3.02 -8.20 -3.60
N ASP A 53 -4.27 -8.59 -3.43
CA ASP A 53 -5.40 -7.86 -4.04
C ASP A 53 -5.69 -6.59 -3.24
N THR A 54 -5.63 -5.42 -3.88
CA THR A 54 -5.89 -4.13 -3.22
C THR A 54 -7.36 -3.68 -3.32
N ASN A 55 -8.28 -4.59 -3.65
CA ASN A 55 -9.70 -4.28 -3.77
C ASN A 55 -10.40 -4.21 -2.39
N TRP A 56 -10.71 -3.00 -1.95
CA TRP A 56 -11.36 -2.74 -0.65
C TRP A 56 -12.84 -3.15 -0.61
N GLY A 57 -13.45 -3.40 -1.76
CA GLY A 57 -14.84 -3.86 -1.84
C GLY A 57 -15.01 -5.37 -1.65
N LYS A 58 -13.92 -6.14 -1.59
CA LYS A 58 -13.99 -7.58 -1.40
C LYS A 58 -14.23 -7.95 0.08
N PRO A 59 -15.09 -8.95 0.35
CA PRO A 59 -15.21 -9.54 1.68
C PRO A 59 -13.91 -10.26 2.07
N LEU A 60 -13.73 -10.51 3.37
CA LEU A 60 -12.51 -11.11 3.92
C LEU A 60 -12.22 -12.52 3.37
N ASP A 61 -13.25 -13.34 3.21
CA ASP A 61 -13.16 -14.71 2.67
C ASP A 61 -12.50 -14.77 1.28
N ALA A 62 -12.68 -13.75 0.45
CA ALA A 62 -12.05 -13.63 -0.85
C ALA A 62 -10.50 -13.54 -0.79
N PHE A 63 -9.93 -13.28 0.40
CA PHE A 63 -8.49 -13.21 0.65
C PHE A 63 -7.90 -14.52 1.21
N ALA A 64 -8.73 -15.52 1.54
CA ALA A 64 -8.26 -16.80 2.07
C ALA A 64 -7.18 -17.45 1.18
N PRO A 65 -7.28 -17.49 -0.16
CA PRO A 65 -6.22 -18.06 -1.00
C PRO A 65 -4.85 -17.37 -0.86
N LEU A 66 -4.83 -16.05 -0.66
CA LEU A 66 -3.59 -15.28 -0.46
C LEU A 66 -3.01 -15.48 0.95
N LEU A 67 -3.86 -15.61 1.96
CA LEU A 67 -3.44 -15.95 3.33
C LEU A 67 -2.83 -17.36 3.39
N GLU A 68 -3.46 -18.32 2.73
CA GLU A 68 -2.89 -19.66 2.57
C GLU A 68 -1.57 -19.62 1.80
N ALA A 69 -1.48 -18.85 0.70
CA ALA A 69 -0.23 -18.67 -0.04
C ALA A 69 0.90 -18.14 0.84
N LEU A 70 0.62 -17.11 1.65
CA LEU A 70 1.58 -16.56 2.61
C LEU A 70 2.02 -17.63 3.62
N ARG A 71 1.09 -18.42 4.14
CA ARG A 71 1.41 -19.54 5.04
C ARG A 71 2.30 -20.58 4.38
N ARG A 72 2.01 -20.96 3.13
CA ARG A 72 2.84 -21.90 2.37
C ARG A 72 4.26 -21.36 2.19
N MET A 73 4.41 -20.07 1.89
CA MET A 73 5.73 -19.44 1.77
C MET A 73 6.50 -19.48 3.09
N VAL A 74 5.83 -19.24 4.22
CA VAL A 74 6.43 -19.40 5.55
C VAL A 74 6.95 -20.83 5.74
N ASP A 75 6.13 -21.84 5.45
CA ASP A 75 6.54 -23.25 5.61
C ASP A 75 7.76 -23.59 4.74
N LEU A 76 7.81 -23.08 3.51
CA LEU A 76 8.94 -23.28 2.59
C LEU A 76 10.23 -22.62 3.08
N LEU A 77 10.14 -21.38 3.59
CA LEU A 77 11.30 -20.65 4.10
C LEU A 77 11.84 -21.28 5.39
N VAL A 78 10.96 -21.75 6.27
CA VAL A 78 11.37 -22.45 7.50
C VAL A 78 12.13 -23.74 7.19
N ALA A 79 11.79 -24.42 6.10
CA ALA A 79 12.49 -25.62 5.65
C ALA A 79 13.78 -25.32 4.85
N ALA A 80 14.00 -24.06 4.44
CA ALA A 80 15.15 -23.69 3.63
C ALA A 80 16.43 -23.51 4.48
N PRO A 81 17.61 -23.86 3.95
CA PRO A 81 18.88 -23.57 4.60
C PRO A 81 19.15 -22.05 4.63
N GLY A 82 19.99 -21.60 5.57
CA GLY A 82 20.57 -20.25 5.52
C GLY A 82 19.80 -19.14 6.27
N ASP A 83 18.86 -19.50 7.15
CA ASP A 83 18.06 -18.55 7.95
C ASP A 83 17.42 -17.44 7.10
N PRO A 84 16.53 -17.78 6.14
CA PRO A 84 15.97 -16.79 5.23
C PRO A 84 15.07 -15.79 5.94
N ARG A 85 14.75 -14.68 5.26
CA ARG A 85 13.82 -13.68 5.72
C ARG A 85 12.65 -13.50 4.76
N ILE A 86 11.47 -13.24 5.31
CA ILE A 86 10.31 -12.78 4.56
C ILE A 86 10.04 -11.31 4.85
N THR A 87 9.96 -10.50 3.79
CA THR A 87 9.53 -9.10 3.85
C THR A 87 8.13 -9.00 3.25
N PHE A 88 7.13 -8.82 4.10
CA PHE A 88 5.73 -8.68 3.70
C PHE A 88 5.35 -7.21 3.53
N VAL A 89 4.85 -6.87 2.34
CA VAL A 89 4.28 -5.54 2.07
C VAL A 89 2.84 -5.52 2.57
N SER A 90 2.68 -5.08 3.82
CA SER A 90 1.39 -4.85 4.46
C SER A 90 0.81 -3.47 4.10
N SER A 91 -0.19 -3.02 4.84
CA SER A 91 -0.83 -1.72 4.66
C SER A 91 -1.21 -1.11 5.99
N ILE A 92 -1.22 0.22 6.08
CA ILE A 92 -1.78 0.93 7.23
C ILE A 92 -3.24 0.53 7.53
N CYS A 93 -3.98 -0.01 6.55
CA CYS A 93 -5.33 -0.53 6.75
C CYS A 93 -5.40 -1.70 7.76
N ALA A 94 -4.29 -2.41 8.00
CA ALA A 94 -4.19 -3.47 9.01
C ALA A 94 -4.35 -2.94 10.45
N VAL A 95 -4.12 -1.65 10.67
CA VAL A 95 -4.09 -1.00 11.99
C VAL A 95 -4.82 0.36 12.01
N GLY A 96 -5.57 0.66 10.95
CA GLY A 96 -6.17 1.98 10.74
C GLY A 96 -7.36 2.34 11.63
N SER A 97 -7.79 1.43 12.52
CA SER A 97 -8.79 1.67 13.56
C SER A 97 -8.15 1.83 14.95
N TRP A 98 -6.83 1.70 15.07
CA TRP A 98 -6.09 1.83 16.34
C TRP A 98 -6.45 3.11 17.13
N PRO A 99 -6.49 4.32 16.53
CA PRO A 99 -6.78 5.53 17.31
C PRO A 99 -8.19 5.56 17.93
N LEU A 100 -9.15 4.84 17.33
CA LEU A 100 -10.51 4.70 17.88
C LEU A 100 -10.55 3.78 19.10
N LEU A 101 -9.67 2.79 19.15
CA LEU A 101 -9.56 1.83 20.25
C LEU A 101 -8.65 2.32 21.38
N HIS A 102 -7.69 3.19 21.03
CA HIS A 102 -6.66 3.72 21.93
C HIS A 102 -6.66 5.25 21.92
N PRO A 103 -7.75 5.93 22.32
CA PRO A 103 -7.85 7.39 22.25
C PRO A 103 -6.80 8.11 23.11
N GLU A 104 -6.34 7.48 24.20
CA GLU A 104 -5.28 8.01 25.06
C GLU A 104 -3.86 7.83 24.47
N GLN A 105 -3.71 6.94 23.48
CA GLN A 105 -2.43 6.65 22.80
C GLN A 105 -2.67 6.47 21.28
N PRO A 106 -3.12 7.54 20.59
CA PRO A 106 -3.60 7.42 19.21
C PRO A 106 -2.48 7.20 18.19
N VAL A 107 -1.21 7.35 18.59
CA VAL A 107 -0.06 7.09 17.72
C VAL A 107 0.09 5.59 17.51
N ILE A 108 0.02 5.15 16.26
CA ILE A 108 0.13 3.76 15.85
C ILE A 108 1.59 3.31 16.00
N PRO A 109 1.90 2.30 16.83
CA PRO A 109 3.28 1.87 17.07
C PRO A 109 3.84 1.05 15.90
N GLU A 110 5.16 0.98 15.81
CA GLU A 110 5.88 0.05 14.93
C GLU A 110 6.03 -1.32 15.61
N GLU A 111 4.89 -1.91 15.98
CA GLU A 111 4.80 -3.19 16.69
C GLU A 111 3.65 -4.03 16.11
N VAL A 112 3.70 -5.34 16.35
CA VAL A 112 2.61 -6.25 15.97
C VAL A 112 1.38 -5.93 16.81
N ILE A 113 0.25 -5.72 16.14
CA ILE A 113 -1.03 -5.49 16.80
C ILE A 113 -1.85 -6.78 16.76
N TRP A 114 -2.14 -7.32 17.94
CA TRP A 114 -2.90 -8.57 18.10
C TRP A 114 -4.41 -8.37 18.16
N ASP A 115 -4.87 -7.15 18.46
CA ASP A 115 -6.30 -6.85 18.43
C ASP A 115 -6.78 -6.65 16.99
N CYS A 116 -7.46 -7.64 16.43
CA CYS A 116 -7.99 -7.58 15.07
C CYS A 116 -8.95 -6.41 14.84
N ARG A 117 -9.58 -5.86 15.90
CA ARG A 117 -10.44 -4.68 15.80
C ARG A 117 -9.66 -3.43 15.38
N SER A 118 -8.33 -3.44 15.49
CA SER A 118 -7.47 -2.36 15.00
C SER A 118 -7.43 -2.30 13.47
N ALA A 119 -7.83 -3.35 12.77
CA ALA A 119 -7.99 -3.31 11.32
C ALA A 119 -9.11 -2.36 10.91
N MET A 120 -8.97 -1.72 9.76
CA MET A 120 -10.09 -1.01 9.15
C MET A 120 -11.21 -2.02 8.80
N PRO A 121 -12.50 -1.67 9.01
CA PRO A 121 -13.62 -2.62 8.94
C PRO A 121 -14.03 -2.95 7.49
N HIS A 122 -13.12 -3.57 6.74
CA HIS A 122 -13.33 -4.11 5.41
C HIS A 122 -12.34 -5.24 5.12
N GLY A 123 -12.69 -6.15 4.21
CA GLY A 123 -11.94 -7.38 3.95
C GLY A 123 -10.46 -7.17 3.63
N TYR A 124 -10.11 -6.12 2.89
CA TYR A 124 -8.69 -5.79 2.63
C TYR A 124 -7.89 -5.50 3.91
N GLY A 125 -8.40 -4.65 4.81
CA GLY A 125 -7.72 -4.27 6.05
C GLY A 125 -7.63 -5.43 7.03
N GLU A 126 -8.73 -6.16 7.19
CA GLU A 126 -8.82 -7.38 7.99
C GLU A 126 -7.83 -8.45 7.48
N SER A 127 -7.76 -8.67 6.16
CA SER A 127 -6.83 -9.65 5.57
C SER A 127 -5.37 -9.30 5.83
N LYS A 128 -5.00 -8.01 5.76
CA LYS A 128 -3.63 -7.55 6.06
C LYS A 128 -3.32 -7.71 7.54
N CYS A 129 -4.26 -7.42 8.44
CA CYS A 129 -4.10 -7.65 9.88
C CYS A 129 -3.87 -9.13 10.20
N ILE A 130 -4.67 -10.03 9.62
CA ILE A 130 -4.51 -11.48 9.78
C ILE A 130 -3.14 -11.94 9.24
N ALA A 131 -2.71 -11.43 8.08
CA ALA A 131 -1.41 -11.75 7.51
C ALA A 131 -0.25 -11.33 8.44
N GLU A 132 -0.33 -10.14 9.06
CA GLU A 132 0.67 -9.68 10.04
C GLU A 132 0.73 -10.60 11.26
N GLN A 133 -0.43 -10.96 11.82
CA GLN A 133 -0.50 -11.85 12.99
C GLN A 133 -0.04 -13.27 12.67
N LEU A 134 -0.35 -13.77 11.47
CA LEU A 134 0.13 -15.07 10.98
C LEU A 134 1.65 -15.10 10.92
N LEU A 135 2.26 -14.06 10.35
CA LEU A 135 3.72 -13.91 10.31
C LEU A 135 4.31 -13.81 11.72
N ALA A 136 3.70 -13.01 12.60
CA ALA A 136 4.15 -12.91 13.98
C ALA A 136 4.11 -14.26 14.71
N LYS A 137 3.05 -15.06 14.55
CA LYS A 137 2.97 -16.42 15.08
C LYS A 137 4.03 -17.34 14.48
N ALA A 138 4.29 -17.22 13.18
CA ALA A 138 5.36 -17.99 12.53
C ALA A 138 6.73 -17.66 13.11
N HIS A 139 7.03 -16.37 13.34
CA HIS A 139 8.27 -15.94 14.00
C HIS A 139 8.37 -16.49 15.43
N GLU A 140 7.30 -16.40 16.23
CA GLU A 140 7.30 -16.95 17.59
C GLU A 140 7.69 -18.43 17.62
N ALA A 141 7.12 -19.21 16.69
CA ALA A 141 7.27 -20.67 16.60
C ALA A 141 8.60 -21.14 15.98
N THR A 142 9.13 -20.41 15.00
CA THR A 142 10.23 -20.90 14.14
C THR A 142 11.48 -20.02 14.15
N LYS A 143 11.37 -18.81 14.71
CA LYS A 143 12.38 -17.74 14.64
C LYS A 143 12.71 -17.24 13.24
N LEU A 144 11.91 -17.60 12.23
CA LEU A 144 11.99 -17.04 10.87
C LEU A 144 12.09 -15.51 10.96
N ARG A 145 13.04 -14.91 10.24
CA ARG A 145 13.22 -13.46 10.20
C ARG A 145 12.10 -12.83 9.38
N ILE A 146 11.51 -11.74 9.88
CA ILE A 146 10.32 -11.14 9.27
C ILE A 146 10.42 -9.62 9.28
N ASN A 147 10.17 -9.00 8.13
CA ASN A 147 9.85 -7.58 8.04
C ASN A 147 8.38 -7.41 7.64
N ILE A 148 7.64 -6.58 8.37
CA ILE A 148 6.27 -6.18 8.04
C ILE A 148 6.29 -4.69 7.69
N LEU A 149 5.99 -4.35 6.44
CA LEU A 149 6.01 -2.97 5.96
C LEU A 149 4.57 -2.50 5.79
N ARG A 150 4.03 -1.74 6.75
CA ARG A 150 2.71 -1.11 6.66
C ARG A 150 2.80 0.13 5.79
N VAL A 151 2.42 -0.02 4.52
CA VAL A 151 2.51 1.08 3.53
C VAL A 151 1.24 1.93 3.52
N SER A 152 1.40 3.26 3.51
CA SER A 152 0.33 4.22 3.20
C SER A 152 0.00 4.23 1.70
N GLN A 153 -0.69 5.26 1.21
CA GLN A 153 -0.91 5.43 -0.22
C GLN A 153 0.44 5.57 -0.96
N ILE A 154 0.62 4.82 -2.05
CA ILE A 154 1.80 4.91 -2.89
C ILE A 154 1.57 5.97 -3.97
N GLY A 155 2.44 6.97 -4.00
CA GLY A 155 2.50 8.04 -4.98
C GLY A 155 3.28 7.68 -6.23
N GLY A 156 3.41 8.62 -7.16
CA GLY A 156 4.29 8.49 -8.32
C GLY A 156 5.77 8.53 -7.94
N PRO A 157 6.67 8.39 -8.91
CA PRO A 157 8.11 8.52 -8.65
C PRO A 157 8.49 9.98 -8.39
N GLN A 158 9.46 10.22 -7.50
CA GLN A 158 10.02 11.56 -7.27
C GLN A 158 11.20 11.87 -8.20
N TYR A 159 12.01 10.88 -8.58
CA TYR A 159 13.20 11.08 -9.42
C TYR A 159 12.98 10.70 -10.89
N ALA A 160 12.21 9.64 -11.14
CA ALA A 160 11.96 9.12 -12.49
C ALA A 160 10.78 9.82 -13.16
N LYS A 161 10.91 11.10 -13.50
CA LYS A 161 9.81 11.95 -14.02
C LYS A 161 9.12 11.43 -15.29
N HIS A 162 9.74 10.51 -16.03
CA HIS A 162 9.17 9.90 -17.25
C HIS A 162 8.23 8.72 -16.95
N TRP A 163 8.25 8.20 -15.72
CA TRP A 163 7.48 7.04 -15.32
C TRP A 163 6.12 7.52 -14.79
N LEU A 164 5.05 7.03 -15.40
CA LEU A 164 3.70 7.46 -15.06
C LEU A 164 3.25 6.82 -13.75
N TRP A 165 2.62 7.62 -12.89
CA TRP A 165 1.90 7.10 -11.74
C TRP A 165 0.60 6.43 -12.21
N PRO A 166 0.39 5.13 -11.94
CA PRO A 166 -0.85 4.46 -12.31
C PRO A 166 -2.07 5.15 -11.71
N ARG A 167 -3.17 5.20 -12.48
CA ARG A 167 -4.43 5.77 -12.00
C ARG A 167 -4.88 5.06 -10.72
N GLN A 168 -4.96 5.82 -9.63
CA GLN A 168 -5.54 5.32 -8.39
C GLN A 168 -7.06 5.39 -8.49
N GLY A 169 -7.73 4.25 -8.52
CA GLY A 169 -9.16 4.17 -8.85
C GLY A 169 -10.06 5.00 -7.94
N TRP A 170 -9.76 5.05 -6.64
CA TRP A 170 -10.56 5.80 -5.68
C TRP A 170 -10.35 7.33 -5.81
N LEU A 171 -9.10 7.79 -5.95
CA LEU A 171 -8.79 9.21 -6.23
C LEU A 171 -9.42 9.67 -7.54
N TYR A 172 -9.26 8.88 -8.60
CA TYR A 172 -9.85 9.18 -9.90
C TYR A 172 -11.37 9.29 -9.83
N SER A 173 -12.02 8.41 -9.05
CA SER A 173 -13.47 8.44 -8.85
C SER A 173 -13.91 9.72 -8.11
N ILE A 174 -13.20 10.13 -7.06
CA ILE A 174 -13.46 11.41 -6.37
C ILE A 174 -13.37 12.58 -7.35
N ILE A 175 -12.31 12.63 -8.16
CA ILE A 175 -12.09 13.68 -9.17
C ILE A 175 -13.25 13.71 -10.18
N ALA A 176 -13.60 12.56 -10.76
CA ALA A 176 -14.65 12.47 -11.78
C ALA A 176 -16.04 12.83 -11.22
N LEU A 177 -16.37 12.33 -10.02
CA LEU A 177 -17.63 12.63 -9.36
C LEU A 177 -17.71 14.11 -8.94
N SER A 178 -16.59 14.70 -8.51
CA SER A 178 -16.54 16.12 -8.17
C SER A 178 -16.83 17.01 -9.38
N LYS A 179 -16.34 16.65 -10.58
CA LYS A 179 -16.71 17.36 -11.82
C LYS A 179 -18.21 17.31 -12.08
N ARG A 180 -18.84 16.15 -11.87
CA ARG A 180 -20.29 15.96 -12.07
C ARG A 180 -21.12 16.72 -11.02
N ILE A 181 -20.68 16.74 -9.77
CA ILE A 181 -21.38 17.38 -8.64
C ILE A 181 -21.20 18.90 -8.67
N GLY A 182 -20.10 19.40 -9.22
CA GLY A 182 -19.73 20.82 -9.17
C GLY A 182 -19.07 21.23 -7.86
N ALA A 183 -18.68 20.28 -7.00
CA ALA A 183 -17.97 20.55 -5.74
C ALA A 183 -16.99 19.41 -5.40
N PHE A 184 -15.90 19.76 -4.71
CA PHE A 184 -14.88 18.82 -4.24
C PHE A 184 -15.02 18.54 -2.73
N PRO A 185 -14.82 17.30 -2.26
CA PRO A 185 -14.95 16.99 -0.83
C PRO A 185 -13.70 17.42 -0.06
N GLU A 186 -13.91 18.09 1.06
CA GLU A 186 -12.85 18.49 2.00
C GLU A 186 -12.48 17.35 2.95
N HIS A 187 -11.27 17.42 3.53
CA HIS A 187 -10.80 16.59 4.63
C HIS A 187 -10.80 15.07 4.43
N VAL A 188 -10.89 14.60 3.18
CA VAL A 188 -10.99 13.17 2.84
C VAL A 188 -9.87 12.36 3.51
N GLN A 189 -8.61 12.75 3.24
CA GLN A 189 -7.43 12.17 3.85
C GLN A 189 -6.22 13.08 3.71
N ALA A 190 -5.19 12.87 4.54
CA ALA A 190 -3.91 13.52 4.35
C ALA A 190 -3.24 13.05 3.06
N ILE A 191 -2.37 13.89 2.51
CA ILE A 191 -1.47 13.54 1.42
C ILE A 191 -0.17 13.04 2.06
N ASP A 192 -0.24 11.84 2.63
CA ASP A 192 0.87 11.11 3.27
C ASP A 192 1.50 10.09 2.32
N TRP A 193 1.47 10.40 1.02
CA TRP A 193 1.76 9.44 -0.04
C TRP A 193 3.25 9.25 -0.22
N ILE A 194 3.73 8.00 -0.17
CA ILE A 194 5.15 7.70 -0.37
C ILE A 194 5.46 7.57 -1.87
N PRO A 195 6.47 8.27 -2.40
CA PRO A 195 6.94 8.04 -3.76
C PRO A 195 7.37 6.58 -3.99
N VAL A 196 6.93 5.97 -5.09
CA VAL A 196 7.16 4.53 -5.35
C VAL A 196 8.65 4.15 -5.40
N ASP A 197 9.49 5.04 -5.90
CA ASP A 197 10.94 4.88 -5.96
C ASP A 197 11.60 4.98 -4.57
N ALA A 198 11.11 5.87 -3.71
CA ALA A 198 11.52 5.92 -2.31
C ALA A 198 11.13 4.65 -1.54
N LEU A 199 9.89 4.15 -1.75
CA LEU A 199 9.44 2.89 -1.15
C LEU A 199 10.28 1.69 -1.63
N ALA A 200 10.55 1.60 -2.94
CA ALA A 200 11.38 0.53 -3.49
C ALA A 200 12.80 0.53 -2.91
N HIS A 201 13.39 1.72 -2.75
CA HIS A 201 14.67 1.86 -2.08
C HIS A 201 14.58 1.41 -0.61
N ALA A 202 13.55 1.84 0.12
CA ALA A 202 13.35 1.46 1.51
C ALA A 202 13.22 -0.06 1.68
N ILE A 203 12.44 -0.72 0.82
CA ILE A 203 12.35 -2.19 0.78
C ILE A 203 13.75 -2.78 0.61
N SER A 204 14.54 -2.31 -0.38
CA SER A 204 15.90 -2.79 -0.59
C SER A 204 16.84 -2.57 0.60
N ASN A 205 16.64 -1.51 1.39
CA ASN A 205 17.41 -1.28 2.61
C ASN A 205 16.99 -2.24 3.74
N CYS A 206 15.69 -2.56 3.85
CA CYS A 206 15.20 -3.57 4.80
C CYS A 206 15.73 -4.99 4.49
N LEU A 207 16.17 -5.26 3.25
CA LEU A 207 16.78 -6.53 2.86
C LEU A 207 18.27 -6.65 3.26
N LYS A 208 18.90 -5.58 3.77
CA LYS A 208 20.29 -5.64 4.20
C LYS A 208 20.40 -6.17 5.63
N PRO A 209 21.38 -7.03 5.95
CA PRO A 209 21.67 -7.39 7.34
C PRO A 209 21.93 -6.12 8.16
N SER A 210 21.25 -5.98 9.29
CA SER A 210 21.40 -4.84 10.19
C SER A 210 21.75 -5.34 11.59
N PRO A 211 22.97 -5.06 12.10
CA PRO A 211 23.37 -5.51 13.43
C PRO A 211 22.39 -5.03 14.51
N GLY A 212 21.84 -5.96 15.30
CA GLY A 212 20.92 -5.67 16.40
C GLY A 212 19.45 -5.48 16.01
N LEU A 213 19.09 -5.67 14.74
CA LEU A 213 17.71 -5.77 14.26
C LEU A 213 17.42 -7.19 13.78
N ASP A 214 17.50 -8.15 14.71
CA ASP A 214 17.25 -9.56 14.44
C ASP A 214 15.78 -9.91 14.74
N GLY A 215 15.23 -10.85 13.97
CA GLY A 215 13.88 -11.39 14.18
C GLY A 215 12.76 -10.66 13.43
N LEU A 216 11.68 -10.30 14.14
CA LEU A 216 10.50 -9.64 13.58
C LEU A 216 10.58 -8.13 13.75
N GLN A 217 10.46 -7.40 12.64
CA GLN A 217 10.43 -5.94 12.62
C GLN A 217 9.17 -5.43 11.91
N VAL A 218 8.56 -4.38 12.44
CA VAL A 218 7.42 -3.68 11.83
C VAL A 218 7.85 -2.27 11.46
N PHE A 219 7.47 -1.82 10.27
CA PHE A 219 7.79 -0.50 9.73
C PHE A 219 6.49 0.17 9.31
N ASN A 220 6.21 1.36 9.86
CA ASN A 220 5.11 2.18 9.37
C ASN A 220 5.66 3.06 8.24
N MET A 221 5.59 2.53 7.02
CA MET A 221 6.02 3.22 5.80
C MET A 221 4.96 4.26 5.44
N VAL A 222 5.02 5.41 6.11
CA VAL A 222 4.23 6.62 5.83
C VAL A 222 5.12 7.81 5.47
N HIS A 223 4.60 8.77 4.69
CA HIS A 223 5.35 9.98 4.37
C HIS A 223 5.61 10.80 5.65
N PRO A 224 6.86 11.24 5.92
CA PRO A 224 7.20 11.87 7.21
C PRO A 224 6.67 13.29 7.38
N GLN A 225 6.28 13.94 6.27
CA GLN A 225 5.73 15.29 6.24
C GLN A 225 4.45 15.29 5.40
N PRO A 226 3.31 14.83 5.94
CA PRO A 226 2.06 14.81 5.19
C PRO A 226 1.65 16.24 4.78
N ALA A 227 1.10 16.39 3.58
CA ALA A 227 0.49 17.65 3.15
C ALA A 227 -1.03 17.61 3.32
N ALA A 228 -1.64 18.79 3.43
CA ALA A 228 -3.08 18.93 3.55
C ALA A 228 -3.80 18.53 2.25
N TRP A 229 -5.00 17.97 2.37
CA TRP A 229 -5.87 17.60 1.26
C TRP A 229 -6.20 18.80 0.35
N SER A 230 -6.25 20.00 0.93
CA SER A 230 -6.46 21.25 0.19
C SER A 230 -5.40 21.47 -0.89
N LEU A 231 -4.15 21.06 -0.68
CA LEU A 231 -3.11 21.14 -1.72
C LEU A 231 -3.50 20.31 -2.95
N PHE A 232 -4.05 19.11 -2.75
CA PHE A 232 -4.51 18.27 -3.86
C PHE A 232 -5.66 18.95 -4.62
N HIS A 233 -6.61 19.53 -3.90
CA HIS A 233 -7.71 20.29 -4.50
C HIS A 233 -7.22 21.51 -5.29
N GLU A 234 -6.27 22.27 -4.74
CA GLU A 234 -5.71 23.46 -5.39
C GLU A 234 -5.06 23.12 -6.74
N ILE A 235 -4.26 22.04 -6.79
CA ILE A 235 -3.62 21.57 -8.03
C ILE A 235 -4.65 21.07 -9.03
N LEU A 236 -5.64 20.32 -8.55
CA LEU A 236 -6.75 19.84 -9.36
C LEU A 236 -7.57 21.00 -9.98
N ARG A 237 -7.85 22.04 -9.19
CA ARG A 237 -8.55 23.25 -9.64
C ARG A 237 -7.72 24.02 -10.66
N ALA A 238 -6.46 24.30 -10.35
CA ALA A 238 -5.58 25.12 -11.18
C ALA A 238 -5.28 24.48 -12.54
N ASN A 239 -5.07 23.16 -12.58
CA ASN A 239 -4.48 22.49 -13.74
C ASN A 239 -5.42 21.50 -14.44
N PHE A 240 -6.48 21.03 -13.79
CA PHE A 240 -7.29 19.89 -14.28
C PHE A 240 -8.81 20.17 -14.34
N GLY A 241 -9.22 21.43 -14.18
CA GLY A 241 -10.61 21.86 -14.34
C GLY A 241 -11.55 21.25 -13.31
N ILE A 242 -11.07 21.05 -12.08
CA ILE A 242 -11.91 20.64 -10.95
C ILE A 242 -12.59 21.86 -10.34
N PRO A 243 -13.85 21.75 -9.86
CA PRO A 243 -14.57 22.89 -9.32
C PRO A 243 -13.83 23.58 -8.17
N ALA A 244 -13.89 24.91 -8.15
CA ALA A 244 -13.36 25.70 -7.04
C ALA A 244 -14.21 25.55 -5.76
N GLN A 245 -15.50 25.24 -5.91
CA GLN A 245 -16.40 25.01 -4.79
C GLN A 245 -16.01 23.73 -4.04
N THR A 246 -16.02 23.81 -2.72
CA THR A 246 -15.78 22.70 -1.81
C THR A 246 -17.00 22.46 -0.92
N MET A 247 -17.03 21.30 -0.26
CA MET A 247 -17.99 20.97 0.79
C MET A 247 -17.47 19.85 1.68
N ASP A 248 -18.09 19.67 2.85
CA ASP A 248 -17.76 18.57 3.74
C ASP A 248 -18.02 17.20 3.09
N LEU A 249 -17.20 16.21 3.47
CA LEU A 249 -17.28 14.86 2.92
C LEU A 249 -18.68 14.22 3.06
N PRO A 250 -19.39 14.28 4.20
CA PRO A 250 -20.76 13.79 4.32
C PRO A 250 -21.72 14.39 3.28
N SER A 251 -21.76 15.72 3.17
CA SER A 251 -22.60 16.43 2.18
C SER A 251 -22.25 16.03 0.75
N TRP A 252 -20.97 15.83 0.45
CA TRP A 252 -20.53 15.38 -0.86
C TRP A 252 -20.99 13.94 -1.16
N LEU A 253 -20.89 13.04 -0.18
CA LEU A 253 -21.31 11.64 -0.30
C LEU A 253 -22.83 11.50 -0.47
N ASP A 254 -23.62 12.44 0.04
CA ASP A 254 -25.07 12.48 -0.16
C ASP A 254 -25.48 12.92 -1.57
N ARG A 255 -24.55 13.52 -2.34
CA ARG A 255 -24.77 13.92 -3.74
C ARG A 255 -24.37 12.87 -4.77
N ILE A 256 -23.85 11.71 -4.34
CA ILE A 256 -23.52 10.58 -5.22
C ILE A 256 -24.51 9.42 -5.01
N LYS A 257 -24.77 8.65 -6.08
CA LYS A 257 -25.63 7.47 -5.99
C LYS A 257 -24.86 6.31 -5.38
N ASP A 258 -25.58 5.40 -4.73
CA ASP A 258 -24.98 4.16 -4.24
C ASP A 258 -24.32 3.40 -5.38
N GLY A 259 -23.04 3.05 -5.18
CA GLY A 259 -22.23 2.35 -6.18
C GLY A 259 -21.43 3.25 -7.12
N ASP A 260 -21.64 4.58 -7.12
CA ASP A 260 -20.82 5.53 -7.89
C ASP A 260 -19.35 5.51 -7.42
N LEU A 261 -19.11 5.19 -6.15
CA LEU A 261 -17.79 5.11 -5.53
C LEU A 261 -17.65 3.82 -4.74
N ARG A 262 -16.70 2.95 -5.13
CA ARG A 262 -16.49 1.65 -4.46
C ARG A 262 -16.18 1.77 -2.97
N ILE A 263 -15.49 2.83 -2.58
CA ILE A 263 -15.12 3.11 -1.18
C ILE A 263 -16.14 4.00 -0.46
N GLN A 264 -17.35 4.19 -1.00
CA GLN A 264 -18.36 5.10 -0.42
C GLN A 264 -18.71 4.72 1.03
N LYS A 265 -18.99 3.43 1.30
CA LYS A 265 -19.27 2.95 2.67
C LYS A 265 -18.11 3.23 3.61
N PHE A 266 -16.88 3.01 3.13
CA PHE A 266 -15.66 3.29 3.88
C PHE A 266 -15.54 4.77 4.23
N LEU A 267 -15.73 5.67 3.26
CA LEU A 267 -15.67 7.12 3.48
C LEU A 267 -16.79 7.60 4.41
N ARG A 268 -18.03 7.07 4.27
CA ARG A 268 -19.13 7.38 5.19
C ARG A 268 -18.80 7.02 6.63
N ALA A 269 -18.12 5.89 6.86
CA ALA A 269 -17.69 5.49 8.19
C ALA A 269 -16.62 6.41 8.82
N GLN A 270 -16.07 7.36 8.05
CA GLN A 270 -15.09 8.35 8.55
C GLN A 270 -15.71 9.67 8.98
N GLY A 271 -17.04 9.83 8.82
CA GLY A 271 -17.71 11.10 9.11
C GLY A 271 -17.08 12.25 8.30
N GLY A 272 -16.48 13.22 9.01
CA GLY A 272 -15.80 14.38 8.42
C GLY A 272 -14.50 14.07 7.66
N GLY A 273 -14.04 12.82 7.62
CA GLY A 273 -12.85 12.39 6.90
C GLY A 273 -11.70 11.96 7.80
N ARG A 274 -10.57 11.54 7.20
CA ARG A 274 -9.43 10.93 7.93
C ARG A 274 -8.19 11.80 8.03
N GLU A 275 -8.21 13.02 7.47
CA GLU A 275 -7.01 13.85 7.33
C GLU A 275 -6.22 14.03 8.63
N MET A 276 -6.91 14.16 9.77
CA MET A 276 -6.29 14.36 11.08
C MET A 276 -6.29 13.11 11.97
N SER A 277 -6.75 11.96 11.46
CA SER A 277 -7.13 10.81 12.30
C SER A 277 -6.03 9.78 12.53
N LEU A 278 -5.00 9.75 11.67
CA LEU A 278 -3.96 8.72 11.71
C LEU A 278 -2.60 9.37 11.96
N SER A 279 -1.94 8.93 13.03
CA SER A 279 -0.54 9.26 13.33
C SER A 279 0.22 7.97 13.57
N PHE A 280 1.47 7.91 13.11
CA PHE A 280 2.29 6.70 13.14
C PHE A 280 3.64 7.01 13.77
N ALA A 281 4.08 6.17 14.72
CA ALA A 281 5.50 6.05 14.98
C ALA A 281 6.17 5.51 13.69
N ASN A 282 7.28 6.10 13.27
CA ASN A 282 7.94 5.74 12.01
C ASN A 282 9.47 5.72 12.15
N VAL A 283 9.99 5.49 13.36
CA VAL A 283 11.42 5.58 13.67
C VAL A 283 12.23 4.55 12.88
N ARG A 284 11.73 3.31 12.74
CA ARG A 284 12.36 2.27 11.92
C ARG A 284 12.19 2.57 10.44
N ALA A 285 10.99 2.96 10.02
CA ALA A 285 10.74 3.33 8.62
C ALA A 285 11.68 4.45 8.13
N LEU A 286 11.88 5.50 8.93
CA LEU A 286 12.78 6.62 8.62
C LEU A 286 14.25 6.21 8.46
N LYS A 287 14.69 5.15 9.13
CA LYS A 287 16.06 4.60 8.94
C LYS A 287 16.21 3.86 7.62
N ALA A 288 15.12 3.29 7.10
CA ALA A 288 15.12 2.55 5.84
C ALA A 288 14.87 3.46 4.63
N LEU A 289 14.04 4.49 4.78
CA LEU A 289 13.66 5.41 3.71
C LEU A 289 14.85 6.29 3.27
N PRO A 290 15.03 6.51 1.95
CA PRO A 290 15.92 7.57 1.47
C PRO A 290 15.33 8.95 1.79
N PRO A 291 16.05 10.06 1.56
CA PRO A 291 15.45 11.38 1.58
C PRO A 291 14.20 11.46 0.69
N ILE A 292 13.09 11.89 1.28
CA ILE A 292 11.82 12.07 0.58
C ILE A 292 11.54 13.57 0.54
N SER A 293 11.30 14.10 -0.66
CA SER A 293 10.89 15.48 -0.82
C SER A 293 9.50 15.69 -0.21
N GLN A 294 9.28 16.81 0.46
CA GLN A 294 7.94 17.21 0.87
C GLN A 294 7.02 17.22 -0.36
N MET A 295 5.77 16.78 -0.18
CA MET A 295 4.78 16.82 -1.25
C MET A 295 4.61 18.26 -1.74
N SER A 296 4.92 18.49 -3.02
CA SER A 296 4.85 19.81 -3.65
C SER A 296 3.79 19.83 -4.76
N ALA A 297 3.40 21.06 -5.13
CA ALA A 297 2.51 21.33 -6.25
C ALA A 297 3.04 20.69 -7.55
N GLU A 298 4.32 20.89 -7.84
CA GLU A 298 4.99 20.43 -9.06
C GLU A 298 5.04 18.90 -9.12
N LEU A 299 5.27 18.24 -7.98
CA LEU A 299 5.33 16.78 -7.90
C LEU A 299 3.94 16.17 -8.11
N LEU A 300 2.91 16.68 -7.42
CA LEU A 300 1.53 16.23 -7.59
C LEU A 300 1.03 16.45 -9.02
N GLU A 301 1.33 17.61 -9.61
CA GLU A 301 0.98 17.90 -11.00
C GLU A 301 1.62 16.87 -11.95
N ALA A 302 2.92 16.63 -11.81
CA ALA A 302 3.65 15.65 -12.62
C ALA A 302 3.03 14.24 -12.52
N TRP A 303 2.62 13.83 -11.32
CA TRP A 303 1.96 12.54 -11.11
C TRP A 303 0.59 12.44 -11.80
N LEU A 304 -0.17 13.53 -11.79
CA LEU A 304 -1.52 13.59 -12.36
C LEU A 304 -1.56 13.77 -13.88
N GLN A 305 -0.48 14.29 -14.49
CA GLN A 305 -0.41 14.48 -15.95
C GLN A 305 -0.70 13.19 -16.74
N GLY A 306 -0.23 12.04 -16.25
CA GLY A 306 -0.48 10.73 -16.85
C GLY A 306 -1.95 10.29 -16.85
N TRP A 307 -2.79 10.92 -16.02
CA TRP A 307 -4.17 10.49 -15.81
C TRP A 307 -5.14 11.04 -16.84
N LYS A 308 -4.73 11.98 -17.70
CA LYS A 308 -5.57 12.59 -18.75
C LYS A 308 -6.92 13.04 -18.20
N LEU A 309 -6.91 13.81 -17.11
CA LEU A 309 -8.12 14.24 -16.39
C LEU A 309 -9.00 15.24 -17.18
N GLY A 310 -8.59 15.65 -18.37
CA GLY A 310 -9.25 16.66 -19.21
C GLY A 310 -8.74 18.07 -18.87
N PRO A 311 -8.71 18.99 -19.87
CA PRO A 311 -8.16 20.33 -19.67
C PRO A 311 -9.06 21.19 -18.77
N VAL A 312 -8.47 22.25 -18.20
CA VAL A 312 -9.21 23.43 -17.75
C VAL A 312 -9.93 23.99 -18.98
N ALA A 313 -11.25 24.14 -18.92
CA ALA A 313 -11.95 24.98 -19.89
C ALA A 313 -11.40 26.39 -19.69
N ARG A 314 -10.53 26.85 -20.60
CA ARG A 314 -10.12 28.26 -20.63
C ARG A 314 -11.38 29.06 -20.96
N LEU A 315 -11.94 29.72 -19.95
CA LEU A 315 -12.94 30.77 -20.14
C LEU A 315 -12.27 31.99 -20.79
#